data_AF-A0A939VCF7-F1
#
_entry.id   AF-A0A939VCF7-F1
#
_cell.length_a   1.000
_cell.length_b   1.000
_cell.length_c   1.000
_cell.angle_alpha   90.00
_cell.angle_beta   90.00
_cell.angle_gamma   90.00
#
_symmetry.space_group_name_H-M   'P 1'
#
loop_
_entity.id
_entity.type
_entity.pdbx_description
1 polymer ?
#
loop_
_entity_poly.entity_id
_entity_poly.type
_entity_poly.pdbx_seq_one_letter_code
_entity_poly.pdbx_strand_id
1 'polypeptide(L)'
;MWLFNSTIGRKVVMSVTGIALILFLTFHCCMNVAALFSGEAYNWICELLGANWYAVVATLGLAALAVIHIVYAFILTMQNRRARGSERYEVTAKPDKVEWASQ
;
A
#
# COMPACT_ATOMS: atom_id res chain seq x y z
N MET A 1 -2.81 18.33 -15.91
CA MET A 1 -2.33 16.97 -16.30
C MET A 1 -3.40 15.94 -15.98
N TRP A 2 -3.65 14.97 -16.87
CA TRP A 2 -4.71 13.94 -16.72
C TRP A 2 -4.51 13.04 -15.48
N LEU A 3 -3.26 12.78 -15.09
CA LEU A 3 -2.92 11.88 -13.98
C LEU A 3 -3.50 12.34 -12.63
N PHE A 4 -3.52 13.65 -12.38
CA PHE A 4 -3.97 14.20 -11.09
C PHE A 4 -5.38 14.81 -11.13
N ASN A 5 -5.84 15.22 -12.33
CA ASN A 5 -7.10 15.94 -12.48
C ASN A 5 -8.28 15.05 -12.88
N SER A 6 -8.03 13.82 -13.34
CA SER A 6 -9.08 12.89 -13.75
C SER A 6 -9.40 11.84 -12.69
N THR A 7 -10.63 11.32 -12.69
CA THR A 7 -11.04 10.20 -11.83
C THR A 7 -10.22 8.94 -12.10
N ILE A 8 -9.88 8.68 -13.37
CA ILE A 8 -9.07 7.52 -13.78
C ILE A 8 -7.62 7.67 -13.30
N GLY A 9 -7.00 8.83 -13.54
CA GLY A 9 -5.62 9.09 -13.13
C GLY A 9 -5.40 8.92 -11.62
N ARG A 10 -6.34 9.41 -10.79
CA ARG A 10 -6.27 9.22 -9.33
C ARG A 10 -6.36 7.76 -8.91
N LYS A 11 -7.15 6.94 -9.62
CA LYS A 11 -7.21 5.48 -9.38
C LYS A 11 -5.90 4.79 -9.77
N VAL A 12 -5.26 5.22 -10.87
CA VAL A 12 -3.93 4.72 -11.28
C VAL A 12 -2.88 5.05 -10.22
N VAL A 13 -2.84 6.29 -9.71
CA VAL A 13 -1.92 6.66 -8.62
C VAL A 13 -2.16 5.79 -7.38
N MET A 14 -3.43 5.59 -7.00
CA MET A 14 -3.80 4.75 -5.86
C MET A 14 -3.35 3.28 -6.04
N SER A 15 -3.59 2.68 -7.22
CA SER A 15 -3.24 1.27 -7.47
C SER A 15 -1.72 1.05 -7.56
N VAL A 16 -1.00 1.94 -8.25
CA VAL A 16 0.46 1.84 -8.41
C VAL A 16 1.17 2.02 -7.07
N THR A 17 0.75 3.00 -6.26
CA THR A 17 1.31 3.19 -4.92
C THR A 17 0.98 2.01 -4.00
N GLY A 18 -0.23 1.46 -4.10
CA GLY A 18 -0.65 0.29 -3.31
C GLY A 18 0.13 -0.97 -3.65
N ILE A 19 0.29 -1.32 -4.93
CA ILE A 19 1.05 -2.50 -5.32
C ILE A 19 2.53 -2.38 -4.94
N ALA A 20 3.12 -1.19 -5.05
CA ALA A 20 4.49 -0.96 -4.62
C ALA A 20 4.67 -1.16 -3.10
N LEU A 21 3.71 -0.70 -2.27
CA LEU A 21 3.73 -0.94 -0.82
C LEU A 21 3.52 -2.41 -0.45
N ILE A 22 2.66 -3.14 -1.17
CA ILE A 22 2.49 -4.59 -0.97
C ILE A 22 3.78 -5.33 -1.29
N LEU A 23 4.43 -5.03 -2.42
CA LEU A 23 5.71 -5.64 -2.79
C LEU A 23 6.79 -5.34 -1.73
N PHE A 24 6.86 -4.10 -1.26
CA PHE A 24 7.76 -3.73 -0.16
C PHE A 24 7.48 -4.55 1.10
N LEU A 25 6.23 -4.66 1.54
CA LEU A 25 5.88 -5.37 2.76
C LEU A 25 6.18 -6.87 2.66
N THR A 26 5.89 -7.48 1.50
CA THR A 26 6.23 -8.89 1.23
C THR A 26 7.73 -9.10 1.28
N PHE A 27 8.51 -8.27 0.58
CA PHE A 27 9.98 -8.33 0.62
C PHE A 27 10.51 -8.13 2.04
N HIS A 28 9.99 -7.14 2.77
CA HIS A 28 10.34 -6.86 4.16
C HIS A 28 10.06 -8.06 5.06
N CYS A 29 8.90 -8.69 4.94
CA CYS A 29 8.54 -9.89 5.69
C CYS A 29 9.51 -11.05 5.37
N CYS A 30 9.76 -11.34 4.09
CA CYS A 30 10.66 -12.41 3.67
C CYS A 30 12.07 -12.26 4.27
N MET A 31 12.61 -11.04 4.32
CA MET A 31 13.90 -10.78 4.93
C MET A 31 13.90 -10.95 6.45
N ASN A 32 12.83 -10.53 7.13
CA ASN A 32 12.71 -10.72 8.58
C ASN A 32 12.55 -12.20 8.95
N VAL A 33 11.89 -13.00 8.11
CA VAL A 33 11.79 -14.44 8.31
C VAL A 33 13.18 -15.10 8.35
N ALA A 34 14.17 -14.58 7.62
CA ALA A 34 15.55 -15.10 7.68
C ALA A 34 16.12 -15.09 9.11
N ALA A 35 15.72 -14.14 9.96
CA ALA A 35 16.12 -14.06 11.36
C ALA A 35 15.70 -15.28 12.20
N LEU A 36 14.64 -15.98 11.78
CA LEU A 36 14.16 -17.20 12.46
C LEU A 36 15.03 -18.42 12.17
N PHE A 37 15.82 -18.39 11.09
CA PHE A 37 16.61 -19.54 10.63
C PHE A 37 18.12 -19.31 10.74
N SER A 38 18.61 -18.08 10.55
CA SER A 38 20.04 -17.77 10.64
C SER A 38 20.30 -16.30 10.97
N GLY A 39 21.04 -16.07 12.05
CA GLY A 39 21.52 -14.73 12.41
C GLY A 39 22.56 -14.19 11.42
N GLU A 40 23.38 -15.06 10.83
CA GLU A 40 24.36 -14.66 9.81
C GLU A 40 23.67 -14.15 8.54
N ALA A 41 22.67 -14.89 8.04
CA ALA A 41 21.90 -14.48 6.87
C ALA A 41 21.15 -13.16 7.11
N TYR A 42 20.56 -12.99 8.29
CA TYR A 42 19.89 -11.74 8.68
C TYR A 42 20.87 -10.57 8.77
N ASN A 43 22.04 -10.76 9.40
CA ASN A 43 23.06 -9.72 9.52
C ASN A 43 23.60 -9.28 8.16
N TRP A 44 23.78 -10.21 7.22
CA TRP A 44 24.20 -9.88 5.85
C TRP A 44 23.15 -9.01 5.13
N ILE A 45 21.86 -9.33 5.29
CA ILE A 45 20.77 -8.48 4.79
C ILE A 45 20.79 -7.10 5.45
N CYS A 46 21.00 -7.03 6.77
CA CYS A 46 21.13 -5.76 7.50
C CYS A 46 22.35 -4.95 7.07
N GLU A 47 23.46 -5.57 6.70
CA GLU A 47 24.64 -4.87 6.19
C GLU A 47 24.38 -4.30 4.79
N LEU A 48 23.68 -5.05 3.93
CA LEU A 48 23.28 -4.59 2.60
C LEU A 48 22.24 -3.46 2.68
N LEU A 49 21.16 -3.64 3.44
CA LEU A 49 20.02 -2.73 3.47
C LEU A 49 20.00 -1.77 4.66
N GLY A 50 21.06 -1.80 5.48
CA GLY A 50 21.24 -0.93 6.65
C GLY A 50 21.62 0.50 6.26
N ALA A 51 22.45 1.16 7.05
CA ALA A 51 22.77 2.59 6.90
C ALA A 51 23.68 2.95 5.70
N ASN A 52 23.49 2.28 4.56
CA ASN A 52 24.07 2.67 3.28
C ASN A 52 23.31 3.87 2.69
N TRP A 53 24.02 4.74 1.95
CA TRP A 53 23.42 5.95 1.38
C TRP A 53 22.20 5.66 0.50
N TYR A 54 22.23 4.59 -0.31
CA TYR A 54 21.12 4.20 -1.17
C TYR A 54 19.93 3.67 -0.38
N ALA A 55 20.17 2.99 0.74
CA ALA A 55 19.13 2.48 1.62
C ALA A 55 18.42 3.66 2.31
N VAL A 56 19.17 4.67 2.76
CA VAL A 56 18.59 5.91 3.30
C VAL A 56 17.71 6.63 2.26
N VAL A 57 18.20 6.76 1.03
CA VAL A 57 17.40 7.34 -0.08
C VAL A 57 16.15 6.51 -0.37
N ALA A 58 16.27 5.18 -0.39
CA ALA A 58 15.14 4.27 -0.57
C ALA A 58 14.13 4.38 0.57
N THR A 59 14.58 4.53 1.83
CA THR A 59 13.71 4.76 2.99
C THR A 59 12.92 6.06 2.86
N LEU A 60 13.57 7.15 2.44
CA LEU A 60 12.89 8.42 2.19
C LEU A 60 11.87 8.31 1.04
N GLY A 61 12.24 7.62 -0.04
CA GLY A 61 11.34 7.35 -1.17
C GLY A 61 10.12 6.52 -0.76
N LEU A 62 10.32 5.48 0.04
CA LEU A 62 9.24 4.65 0.59
C LEU A 62 8.33 5.44 1.54
N ALA A 63 8.90 6.28 2.40
CA ALA A 63 8.13 7.15 3.28
C ALA A 63 7.24 8.11 2.46
N ALA A 64 7.79 8.73 1.42
CA ALA A 64 7.03 9.56 0.50
C ALA A 64 5.93 8.76 -0.23
N LEU A 65 6.24 7.55 -0.70
CA LEU A 65 5.27 6.65 -1.34
C LEU A 65 4.10 6.32 -0.40
N ALA A 66 4.39 5.99 0.86
CA ALA A 66 3.39 5.69 1.88
C ALA A 66 2.51 6.92 2.17
N VAL A 67 3.11 8.10 2.33
CA VAL A 67 2.37 9.36 2.53
C VAL A 67 1.45 9.65 1.35
N ILE A 68 1.95 9.54 0.11
CA ILE A 68 1.14 9.74 -1.10
C ILE A 68 -0.04 8.77 -1.12
N HIS A 69 0.20 7.49 -0.86
CA HIS A 69 -0.82 6.46 -0.84
C HIS A 69 -1.92 6.76 0.18
N ILE A 70 -1.54 7.08 1.42
CA ILE A 70 -2.47 7.38 2.51
C ILE A 70 -3.29 8.63 2.21
N VAL A 71 -2.65 9.71 1.75
CA VAL A 71 -3.35 10.96 1.42
C VAL A 71 -4.36 10.73 0.28
N TYR A 72 -3.97 10.02 -0.77
CA TYR A 72 -4.89 9.68 -1.87
C TYR A 72 -6.03 8.78 -1.41
N ALA A 73 -5.77 7.82 -0.53
CA ALA A 73 -6.80 6.96 0.03
C ALA A 73 -7.86 7.79 0.77
N PHE A 74 -7.46 8.76 1.59
CA PHE A 74 -8.40 9.66 2.27
C PHE A 74 -9.17 10.57 1.32
N ILE A 75 -8.48 11.18 0.35
CA ILE A 75 -9.12 12.07 -0.64
C ILE A 75 -10.18 11.29 -1.43
N LEU A 76 -9.83 10.12 -1.96
CA LEU A 76 -10.74 9.30 -2.77
C LEU A 76 -11.89 8.76 -1.91
N THR A 77 -11.62 8.32 -0.68
CA THR A 77 -12.68 7.89 0.25
C THR A 77 -13.68 9.02 0.50
N MET A 78 -13.22 10.23 0.77
CA MET A 78 -14.09 11.37 1.02
C MET A 78 -14.87 11.78 -0.25
N GLN A 79 -14.21 11.81 -1.41
CA GLN A 79 -14.86 12.12 -2.69
C GLN A 79 -15.94 11.09 -3.05
N ASN A 80 -15.62 9.79 -2.91
CA ASN A 80 -16.56 8.71 -3.17
C ASN A 80 -17.74 8.77 -2.20
N ARG A 81 -17.51 9.08 -0.92
CA ARG A 81 -18.59 9.25 0.07
C ARG A 81 -19.50 10.42 -0.28
N ARG A 82 -18.93 11.56 -0.67
CA ARG A 82 -19.72 12.73 -1.12
C ARG A 82 -20.54 12.43 -2.37
N ALA A 83 -19.97 11.70 -3.34
CA ALA A 83 -20.65 11.35 -4.58
C ALA A 83 -21.83 10.38 -4.37
N ARG A 84 -21.81 9.57 -3.31
CA ARG A 84 -22.89 8.63 -2.97
C ARG A 84 -24.06 9.27 -2.18
N GLY A 85 -23.88 10.45 -1.61
CA GLY A 85 -24.93 11.12 -0.84
C GLY A 85 -25.31 10.38 0.45
N SER A 86 -26.62 10.19 0.70
CA SER A 86 -27.16 9.45 1.86
C SER A 86 -26.94 7.94 1.77
N GLU A 87 -26.74 7.41 0.56
CA GLU A 87 -26.73 5.98 0.30
C GLU A 87 -25.34 5.39 0.54
N ARG A 88 -25.18 4.60 1.62
CA ARG A 88 -23.87 4.02 1.96
C ARG A 88 -23.52 2.82 1.07
N TYR A 89 -24.48 1.93 0.87
CA TYR A 89 -24.38 0.72 0.05
C TYR A 89 -25.67 0.53 -0.75
N GLU A 90 -25.54 0.21 -2.02
CA GLU A 90 -26.68 -0.12 -2.90
C GLU A 90 -27.32 -1.47 -2.51
N VAL A 91 -26.49 -2.42 -2.05
CA VAL A 91 -26.92 -3.73 -1.57
C VAL A 91 -26.40 -3.95 -0.16
N THR A 92 -27.32 -4.20 0.78
CA THR A 92 -27.02 -4.48 2.21
C THR A 92 -27.24 -5.93 2.59
N ALA A 93 -27.85 -6.72 1.70
CA ALA A 93 -28.03 -8.16 1.88
C ALA A 93 -26.66 -8.86 1.88
N LYS A 94 -26.47 -9.81 2.80
CA LYS A 94 -25.30 -10.71 2.83
C LYS A 94 -25.69 -12.03 2.19
N PRO A 95 -25.26 -12.33 0.95
CA PRO A 95 -25.64 -13.57 0.29
C PRO A 95 -24.87 -14.75 0.90
N ASP A 96 -25.56 -15.88 1.11
CA ASP A 96 -25.01 -17.05 1.81
C ASP A 96 -23.75 -17.67 1.16
N LYS A 97 -23.49 -17.34 -0.11
CA LYS A 97 -22.36 -17.87 -0.89
C LYS A 97 -21.12 -16.97 -0.91
N VAL A 98 -21.15 -15.82 -0.23
CA VAL A 98 -20.04 -14.86 -0.25
C VAL A 98 -19.12 -15.10 0.94
N GLU A 99 -17.91 -15.57 0.64
CA GLU A 99 -16.83 -15.78 1.60
C GLU A 99 -16.50 -14.52 2.39
N TRP A 100 -16.06 -14.67 3.64
CA TRP A 100 -15.72 -13.53 4.51
C TRP A 100 -14.68 -12.59 3.90
N ALA A 101 -13.74 -13.12 3.10
CA ALA A 101 -12.72 -12.34 2.43
C ALA A 101 -13.26 -11.41 1.32
N SER A 102 -14.49 -11.64 0.85
CA SER A 102 -15.15 -10.85 -0.19
C SER A 102 -16.40 -10.10 0.30
N GLN A 103 -16.72 -10.16 1.60
CA GLN A 103 -17.72 -9.31 2.25
C GLN A 103 -17.13 -7.97 2.71
#